data_AF-A0A4Y2WAR0-F1
#
_entry.id   AF-A0A4Y2WAR0-F1
#
_cell.length_a   1.000
_cell.length_b   1.000
_cell.length_c   1.000
_cell.angle_alpha   90.00
_cell.angle_beta   90.00
_cell.angle_gamma   90.00
#
_symmetry.space_group_name_H-M   'P 1'
#
loop_
_entity.id
_entity.type
_entity.pdbx_description
1 polymer ?
#
loop_
_entity_poly.entity_id
_entity_poly.type
_entity_poly.pdbx_seq_one_letter_code
_entity_poly.pdbx_strand_id
1 'polypeptide(L)'
;MPDKGEHFIKFQNVHYQHPLPYVIYADYESLIVKEVHTSGNTEIIARHEACGYAYVIIGPDGRSVKPISVYRGENAVQHFMENILKEKEELAAKLTAIVPISMTPQDELDFRSATHCSICKKALKGDRVRDHDHQTGRYRAALHSRCNLKFRLSKKNSCRFPQFEEL
;
A
#
# COMPACT_ATOMS: atom_id res chain seq x y z
N MET A 1 -12.61 -3.89 -23.05
CA MET A 1 -13.38 -4.88 -23.84
C MET A 1 -12.42 -5.93 -24.35
N PRO A 2 -12.76 -7.23 -24.32
CA PRO A 2 -11.91 -8.26 -24.90
C PRO A 2 -11.83 -8.11 -26.42
N ASP A 3 -10.74 -8.59 -27.02
CA ASP A 3 -10.55 -8.55 -28.47
C ASP A 3 -11.60 -9.41 -29.18
N LYS A 4 -11.92 -9.06 -30.43
CA LYS A 4 -12.94 -9.76 -31.23
C LYS A 4 -12.55 -11.24 -31.36
N GLY A 5 -13.34 -12.13 -30.76
CA GLY A 5 -13.09 -13.58 -30.71
C GLY A 5 -12.54 -14.11 -29.38
N GLU A 6 -12.17 -13.26 -28.43
CA GLU A 6 -11.92 -13.67 -27.04
C GLU A 6 -13.19 -13.49 -26.19
N HIS A 7 -13.71 -14.59 -25.64
CA HIS A 7 -14.90 -14.59 -24.77
C HIS A 7 -14.57 -14.33 -23.28
N PHE A 8 -13.29 -14.16 -22.93
CA PHE A 8 -12.83 -14.06 -21.54
C PHE A 8 -12.15 -12.73 -21.26
N ILE A 9 -12.57 -12.07 -20.18
CA ILE A 9 -11.91 -10.88 -19.66
C ILE A 9 -10.78 -11.32 -18.72
N LYS A 10 -9.58 -10.79 -18.92
CA LYS A 10 -8.40 -11.08 -18.09
C LYS A 10 -8.07 -9.88 -17.23
N PHE A 11 -7.70 -10.13 -15.97
CA PHE A 11 -7.25 -9.07 -15.07
C PHE A 11 -5.95 -8.44 -15.60
N GLN A 12 -5.98 -7.13 -15.87
CA GLN A 12 -4.85 -6.42 -16.49
C GLN A 12 -3.90 -5.79 -15.46
N ASN A 13 -4.45 -5.29 -14.35
CA ASN A 13 -3.69 -4.53 -13.35
C ASN A 13 -3.06 -5.44 -12.29
N VAL A 14 -2.28 -6.43 -12.74
CA VAL A 14 -1.69 -7.51 -11.92
C VAL A 14 -0.87 -7.01 -10.73
N HIS A 15 -0.32 -5.80 -10.77
CA HIS A 15 0.40 -5.20 -9.64
C HIS A 15 -0.47 -4.92 -8.40
N TYR A 16 -1.79 -4.79 -8.55
CA TYR A 16 -2.72 -4.66 -7.41
C TYR A 16 -2.95 -5.97 -6.65
N GLN A 17 -2.38 -7.09 -7.12
CA GLN A 17 -2.40 -8.34 -6.37
C GLN A 17 -1.37 -8.34 -5.23
N HIS A 18 -0.42 -7.40 -5.22
CA HIS A 18 0.48 -7.24 -4.08
C HIS A 18 -0.27 -6.61 -2.90
N PRO A 19 -0.11 -7.17 -1.69
CA PRO A 19 -0.59 -6.48 -0.49
C PRO A 19 0.14 -5.14 -0.36
N LEU A 20 -0.56 -4.16 0.23
CA LEU A 20 0.08 -2.91 0.59
C LEU A 20 1.10 -3.18 1.70
N PRO A 21 2.35 -2.74 1.53
CA PRO A 21 3.39 -3.04 2.50
C PRO A 21 3.25 -2.27 3.80
N TYR A 22 2.66 -1.07 3.74
CA TYR A 22 2.42 -0.25 4.91
C TYR A 22 1.01 0.33 4.86
N VAL A 23 0.34 0.29 6.01
CA VAL A 23 -1.00 0.84 6.21
C VAL A 23 -0.96 1.75 7.43
N ILE A 24 -1.52 2.96 7.31
CA ILE A 24 -1.60 3.90 8.42
C ILE A 24 -3.06 4.00 8.85
N TYR A 25 -3.33 3.61 10.09
CA TYR A 25 -4.62 3.86 10.74
C TYR A 25 -4.48 5.10 11.60
N ALA A 26 -5.41 6.04 11.46
CA ALA A 26 -5.39 7.30 12.17
C ALA A 26 -6.81 7.70 12.59
N ASP A 27 -6.90 8.40 13.72
CA ASP A 27 -8.13 8.96 14.24
C ASP A 27 -7.87 10.29 14.96
N TYR A 28 -8.88 11.16 15.01
CA TYR A 28 -8.83 12.48 15.62
C TYR A 28 -9.78 12.59 16.81
N GLU A 29 -9.36 13.34 17.81
CA GLU A 29 -10.24 13.83 18.86
C GLU A 29 -10.61 15.28 18.57
N SER A 30 -11.86 15.66 18.85
CA SER A 30 -12.35 17.02 18.60
C SER A 30 -13.10 17.60 19.79
N LEU A 31 -12.98 18.91 19.95
CA LEU A 31 -13.80 19.71 20.85
C LEU A 31 -14.98 20.27 20.07
N ILE A 32 -16.15 20.26 20.69
CA ILE A 32 -17.35 20.93 20.16
C ILE A 32 -17.28 22.39 20.61
N VAL A 33 -16.96 23.28 19.67
CA VAL A 33 -16.92 24.72 19.90
C VAL A 33 -18.24 25.31 19.45
N LYS A 34 -18.95 25.98 20.35
CA LYS A 34 -20.21 26.63 20.02
C LYS A 34 -19.97 27.72 18.98
N GLU A 35 -20.71 27.65 17.89
CA GLU A 35 -20.63 28.60 16.79
C GLU A 35 -22.01 28.70 16.18
N VAL A 36 -22.64 29.88 16.27
CA VAL A 36 -24.00 30.08 15.77
C VAL A 36 -23.96 30.99 14.55
N HIS A 37 -24.20 30.41 13.38
CA HIS A 37 -24.38 31.18 12.15
C HIS A 37 -25.31 30.45 11.17
N THR A 38 -25.91 31.20 10.25
CA THR A 38 -26.80 30.65 9.23
C THR A 38 -26.05 30.50 7.91
N SER A 39 -26.23 29.33 7.28
CA SER A 39 -25.77 29.04 5.93
C SER A 39 -26.97 28.59 5.09
N GLY A 40 -27.57 29.54 4.36
CA GLY A 40 -28.83 29.32 3.66
C GLY A 40 -29.97 29.05 4.65
N ASN A 41 -30.63 27.90 4.50
CA ASN A 41 -31.72 27.45 5.39
C ASN A 41 -31.22 26.62 6.58
N THR A 42 -29.91 26.49 6.76
CA THR A 42 -29.30 25.68 7.83
C THR A 42 -28.73 26.58 8.92
N GLU A 43 -29.10 26.32 10.17
CA GLU A 43 -28.44 26.91 11.34
C GLU A 43 -27.32 25.98 11.81
N ILE A 44 -26.08 26.46 11.74
CA ILE A 44 -24.92 25.79 12.32
C ILE A 44 -24.84 26.27 13.76
N ILE A 45 -24.83 25.34 14.72
CA ILE A 45 -24.84 25.63 16.16
C ILE A 45 -23.51 25.35 16.86
N ALA A 46 -22.64 24.58 16.22
CA ALA A 46 -21.31 24.24 16.69
C ALA A 46 -20.41 23.78 15.54
N ARG A 47 -19.10 23.86 15.76
CA ARG A 47 -18.07 23.25 14.91
C ARG A 47 -17.20 22.29 15.71
N HIS A 48 -16.70 21.25 15.04
CA HIS A 48 -15.69 20.36 15.60
C HIS A 48 -14.30 20.94 15.34
N GLU A 49 -13.56 21.20 16.42
CA GLU A 49 -12.16 21.63 16.35
C GLU A 49 -11.27 20.50 16.83
N ALA A 50 -10.44 19.95 15.94
CA ALA A 50 -9.53 18.86 16.28
C ALA A 50 -8.52 19.32 17.36
N CYS A 51 -8.46 18.58 18.47
CA CYS A 51 -7.62 18.88 19.63
C CYS A 51 -6.55 17.81 19.89
N GLY A 52 -6.59 16.72 19.12
CA GLY A 52 -5.60 15.66 19.18
C GLY A 52 -5.81 14.63 18.09
N TYR A 53 -4.85 13.73 17.97
CA TYR A 53 -4.94 12.57 17.09
C TYR A 53 -4.10 11.42 17.61
N ALA A 54 -4.39 10.22 17.11
CA ALA A 54 -3.50 9.07 17.20
C ALA A 54 -3.34 8.40 15.83
N TYR A 55 -2.16 7.88 15.54
CA TYR A 55 -1.97 7.01 14.39
C TYR A 55 -1.00 5.85 14.69
N VAL A 56 -1.21 4.74 13.99
CA VAL A 56 -0.35 3.56 14.00
C VAL A 56 -0.02 3.14 12.57
N ILE A 57 1.22 2.73 12.35
CA ILE A 57 1.70 2.21 11.08
C ILE A 57 1.85 0.71 11.20
N ILE A 58 1.10 -0.04 10.40
CA ILE A 58 1.18 -1.50 10.32
C ILE A 58 2.07 -1.87 9.14
N GLY A 59 3.07 -2.71 9.40
CA GLY A 59 4.02 -3.19 8.42
C GLY A 59 3.57 -4.46 7.70
N PRO A 60 4.42 -5.01 6.81
CA PRO A 60 4.10 -6.19 6.00
C PRO A 60 3.86 -7.46 6.83
N ASP A 61 4.37 -7.52 8.06
CA ASP A 61 4.22 -8.62 9.01
C ASP A 61 2.93 -8.52 9.85
N GLY A 62 2.10 -7.49 9.59
CA GLY A 62 0.88 -7.23 10.33
C GLY A 62 1.11 -6.62 11.72
N ARG A 63 2.34 -6.21 12.05
CA ARG A 63 2.68 -5.61 13.36
C ARG A 63 2.91 -4.11 13.23
N SER A 64 2.82 -3.42 14.36
CA SER A 64 3.17 -2.01 14.45
C SER A 64 4.66 -1.82 14.16
N VAL A 65 4.98 -0.98 13.18
CA VAL A 65 6.36 -0.64 12.81
C VAL A 65 7.06 0.15 13.93
N LYS A 66 6.28 0.92 14.69
CA LYS A 66 6.72 1.77 15.79
C LYS A 66 5.60 1.95 16.82
N PRO A 67 5.88 2.47 18.03
CA PRO A 67 4.83 2.82 18.99
C PRO A 67 3.78 3.76 18.40
N ILE A 68 2.56 3.68 18.93
CA ILE A 68 1.45 4.56 18.52
C ILE A 68 1.87 6.01 18.73
N SER A 69 1.68 6.81 17.68
CA SER A 69 2.00 8.23 17.72
C SER A 69 0.74 8.98 18.16
N VAL A 70 0.81 9.66 19.29
CA VAL A 70 -0.31 10.40 19.88
C VAL A 70 0.08 11.86 20.04
N TYR A 71 -0.83 12.75 19.71
CA TYR A 71 -0.67 14.19 19.93
C TYR A 71 -1.94 14.76 20.56
N ARG A 72 -1.77 15.68 21.50
CA ARG A 72 -2.85 16.50 22.07
C ARG A 72 -2.34 17.92 22.21
N GLY A 73 -3.09 18.88 21.69
CA GLY A 73 -2.68 20.28 21.70
C GLY A 73 -3.32 21.07 20.56
N GLU A 74 -2.99 22.35 20.52
CA GLU A 74 -3.41 23.26 19.47
C GLU A 74 -2.81 22.84 18.12
N ASN A 75 -3.48 23.21 17.01
CA ASN A 75 -3.01 22.92 15.66
C ASN A 75 -2.85 21.41 15.37
N ALA A 76 -3.67 20.55 16.00
CA ALA A 76 -3.59 19.10 15.86
C ALA A 76 -3.59 18.62 14.39
N VAL A 77 -4.38 19.26 13.53
CA VAL A 77 -4.43 18.94 12.08
C VAL A 77 -3.10 19.24 11.40
N GLN A 78 -2.50 20.41 11.67
CA GLN A 78 -1.21 20.78 11.06
C GLN A 78 -0.13 19.80 11.49
N HIS A 79 -0.03 19.55 12.81
CA HIS A 79 0.95 18.62 13.36
C HIS A 79 0.75 17.19 12.84
N PHE A 80 -0.49 16.76 12.62
CA PHE A 80 -0.78 15.48 11.98
C PHE A 80 -0.23 15.42 10.56
N MET A 81 -0.54 16.43 9.73
CA MET A 81 -0.14 16.46 8.32
C MET A 81 1.38 16.46 8.18
N GLU A 82 2.09 17.24 9.01
CA GLU A 82 3.56 17.26 9.04
C GLU A 82 4.13 15.88 9.39
N ASN A 83 3.59 15.23 10.42
CA ASN A 83 4.05 13.90 10.81
C ASN A 83 3.76 12.85 9.73
N ILE A 84 2.55 12.84 9.17
CA ILE A 84 2.20 11.90 8.09
C ILE A 84 3.09 12.06 6.85
N LEU A 85 3.44 13.29 6.49
CA LEU A 85 4.37 13.54 5.38
C LEU A 85 5.76 13.00 5.68
N LYS A 86 6.26 13.20 6.90
CA LYS A 86 7.53 12.62 7.35
C LYS A 86 7.50 11.08 7.31
N GLU A 87 6.45 10.45 7.83
CA GLU A 87 6.30 8.99 7.76
C GLU A 87 6.28 8.49 6.32
N LYS A 88 5.58 9.20 5.43
CA LYS A 88 5.54 8.85 4.01
C LYS A 88 6.95 8.86 3.39
N GLU A 89 7.78 9.85 3.70
CA GLU A 89 9.15 9.93 3.20
C GLU A 89 10.02 8.76 3.71
N GLU A 90 9.94 8.47 5.01
CA GLU A 90 10.67 7.37 5.64
C GLU A 90 10.25 6.01 5.05
N LEU A 91 8.94 5.79 4.87
CA LEU A 91 8.41 4.57 4.26
C LEU A 91 8.78 4.48 2.77
N ALA A 92 8.78 5.59 2.04
CA ALA A 92 9.20 5.62 0.64
C ALA A 92 10.67 5.21 0.48
N ALA A 93 11.55 5.67 1.38
CA ALA A 93 12.95 5.27 1.40
C ALA A 93 13.13 3.76 1.64
N LYS A 94 12.36 3.17 2.57
CA LYS A 94 12.36 1.72 2.82
C LYS A 94 11.90 0.92 1.60
N LEU A 95 10.92 1.44 0.86
CA LEU A 95 10.35 0.77 -0.32
C LEU A 95 11.19 0.91 -1.59
N THR A 96 12.11 1.88 -1.64
CA THR A 96 13.00 2.08 -2.78
C THR A 96 14.35 1.38 -2.62
N ALA A 97 14.65 0.89 -1.41
CA ALA A 97 15.84 0.10 -1.13
C ALA A 97 15.93 -1.12 -2.06
N ILE A 98 17.14 -1.37 -2.58
CA ILE A 98 17.41 -2.52 -3.43
C ILE A 98 17.79 -3.69 -2.53
N VAL A 99 16.92 -4.69 -2.48
CA VAL A 99 17.16 -5.93 -1.73
C VAL A 99 17.63 -7.02 -2.71
N PRO A 100 18.78 -7.67 -2.47
CA PRO A 100 19.23 -8.79 -3.29
C PRO A 100 18.23 -9.95 -3.24
N ILE A 101 18.12 -10.69 -4.35
CA ILE A 101 17.28 -11.88 -4.38
C ILE A 101 17.84 -12.96 -3.47
N SER A 102 16.96 -13.58 -2.68
CA SER A 102 17.25 -14.72 -1.82
C SER A 102 16.44 -15.93 -2.31
N MET A 103 17.15 -17.02 -2.59
CA MET A 103 16.60 -18.27 -3.12
C MET A 103 17.11 -19.45 -2.30
N THR A 104 16.18 -20.31 -1.91
CA THR A 104 16.50 -21.63 -1.38
C THR A 104 16.87 -22.60 -2.52
N PRO A 105 17.48 -23.76 -2.22
CA PRO A 105 17.70 -24.80 -3.23
C PRO A 105 16.40 -25.24 -3.92
N GLN A 106 15.28 -25.28 -3.18
CA GLN A 106 13.98 -25.60 -3.75
C GLN A 106 13.49 -24.51 -4.71
N ASP A 107 13.63 -23.22 -4.36
CA ASP A 107 13.26 -22.11 -5.25
C ASP A 107 14.01 -22.16 -6.58
N GLU A 108 15.30 -22.54 -6.55
CA GLU A 108 16.11 -22.67 -7.75
C GLU A 108 15.68 -23.88 -8.60
N LEU A 109 15.25 -24.99 -7.98
CA LEU A 109 14.63 -26.12 -8.69
C LEU A 109 13.29 -25.72 -9.32
N ASP A 110 12.43 -25.03 -8.58
CA ASP A 110 11.13 -24.55 -9.05
C ASP A 110 11.31 -23.59 -10.23
N PHE A 111 12.27 -22.66 -10.13
CA PHE A 111 12.61 -21.76 -11.23
C PHE A 111 13.10 -22.51 -12.47
N ARG A 112 13.99 -23.49 -12.30
CA ARG A 112 14.57 -24.26 -13.43
C ARG A 112 13.53 -25.15 -14.12
N SER A 113 12.62 -25.73 -13.35
CA SER A 113 11.57 -26.62 -13.86
C SER A 113 10.34 -25.86 -14.39
N ALA A 114 10.19 -24.57 -14.06
CA ALA A 114 9.07 -23.77 -14.54
C ALA A 114 8.99 -23.71 -16.07
N THR A 115 7.86 -24.17 -16.60
CA THR A 115 7.54 -24.17 -18.04
C THR A 115 6.59 -23.04 -18.45
N HIS A 116 5.80 -22.51 -17.51
CA HIS A 116 4.78 -21.48 -17.74
C HIS A 116 4.95 -20.31 -16.78
N CYS A 117 4.63 -19.11 -17.26
CA CYS A 117 4.65 -17.89 -16.47
C CYS A 117 3.55 -17.91 -15.40
N SER A 118 3.91 -17.64 -14.15
CA SER A 118 2.95 -17.71 -13.04
C SER A 118 1.84 -16.66 -13.10
N ILE A 119 2.04 -15.54 -13.81
CA ILE A 119 1.05 -14.46 -13.96
C ILE A 119 0.15 -14.67 -15.18
N CYS A 120 0.71 -14.77 -16.39
CA CYS A 120 -0.10 -14.86 -17.60
C CYS A 120 -0.47 -16.29 -18.01
N LYS A 121 0.07 -17.29 -17.31
CA LYS A 121 -0.12 -18.73 -17.52
C LYS A 121 0.31 -19.26 -18.90
N LYS A 122 1.01 -18.46 -19.71
CA LYS A 122 1.57 -18.88 -21.01
C LYS A 122 2.98 -19.47 -20.86
N ALA A 123 3.38 -20.32 -21.80
CA ALA A 123 4.72 -20.94 -21.80
C ALA A 123 5.85 -19.90 -21.82
N LEU A 124 6.92 -20.15 -21.06
CA LEU A 124 8.07 -19.25 -20.92
C LEU A 124 8.97 -19.22 -22.16
N LYS A 125 9.14 -20.38 -22.82
CA LYS A 125 9.90 -20.53 -24.10
C LYS A 125 11.26 -19.81 -24.12
N GLY A 126 11.97 -19.79 -22.98
CA GLY A 126 13.27 -19.13 -22.85
C GLY A 126 13.24 -17.71 -22.26
N ASP A 127 12.10 -17.00 -22.31
CA ASP A 127 11.90 -15.74 -21.58
C ASP A 127 11.47 -16.05 -20.14
N ARG A 128 12.47 -16.30 -19.29
CA ARG A 128 12.28 -16.72 -17.90
C ARG A 128 13.13 -15.89 -16.96
N VAL A 129 12.47 -14.99 -16.22
CA VAL A 129 13.09 -14.12 -15.20
C VAL A 129 12.61 -14.50 -13.80
N ARG A 130 13.43 -14.18 -12.80
CA ARG A 130 13.15 -14.43 -11.38
C ARG A 130 12.44 -13.23 -10.76
N ASP A 131 11.13 -13.35 -10.53
CA ASP A 131 10.39 -12.38 -9.72
C ASP A 131 10.70 -12.60 -8.24
N HIS A 132 10.85 -11.51 -7.50
CA HIS A 132 11.11 -11.55 -6.07
C HIS A 132 10.46 -10.38 -5.35
N ASP A 133 10.27 -10.55 -4.06
CA ASP A 133 9.82 -9.50 -3.18
C ASP A 133 10.91 -8.45 -2.99
N HIS A 134 10.61 -7.19 -3.33
CA HIS A 134 11.59 -6.12 -3.25
C HIS A 134 11.86 -5.65 -1.81
N GLN A 135 11.09 -6.12 -0.82
CA GLN A 135 11.32 -5.82 0.61
C GLN A 135 12.04 -6.97 1.32
N THR A 136 11.68 -8.22 1.02
CA THR A 136 12.28 -9.39 1.70
C THR A 136 13.36 -10.09 0.88
N GLY A 137 13.49 -9.77 -0.40
CA GLY A 137 14.37 -10.47 -1.34
C GLY A 137 13.87 -11.84 -1.75
N ARG A 138 12.84 -12.39 -1.10
CA ARG A 138 12.37 -13.75 -1.31
C ARG A 138 11.85 -13.95 -2.74
N TYR A 139 12.35 -14.98 -3.40
CA TYR A 139 11.83 -15.43 -4.70
C TYR A 139 10.33 -15.73 -4.63
N ARG A 140 9.61 -15.38 -5.69
CA ARG A 140 8.16 -15.56 -5.79
C ARG A 140 7.79 -16.53 -6.91
N ALA A 141 8.33 -16.30 -8.10
CA ALA A 141 7.94 -17.06 -9.28
C ALA A 141 8.85 -16.84 -10.50
N ALA A 142 8.75 -17.77 -11.45
CA ALA A 142 9.26 -17.61 -12.80
C ALA A 142 8.22 -16.89 -13.68
N LEU A 143 8.63 -15.75 -14.25
CA LEU A 143 7.78 -14.91 -15.10
C LEU A 143 8.45 -14.63 -16.45
N HIS A 144 7.65 -14.20 -17.43
CA HIS A 144 8.17 -13.46 -18.59
C HIS A 144 8.73 -12.11 -18.14
N SER A 145 9.77 -11.61 -18.81
CA SER A 145 10.36 -10.29 -18.53
C SER A 145 9.29 -9.17 -18.54
N ARG A 146 8.38 -9.19 -19.52
CA ARG A 146 7.27 -8.23 -19.60
C ARG A 146 6.26 -8.38 -18.46
N CYS A 147 5.97 -9.60 -18.02
CA CYS A 147 5.06 -9.84 -16.90
C CYS A 147 5.69 -9.36 -15.59
N ASN A 148 6.98 -9.61 -15.40
CA ASN A 148 7.74 -9.14 -14.24
C ASN A 148 7.71 -7.62 -14.10
N LEU A 149 7.93 -6.89 -15.20
CA LEU A 149 7.85 -5.42 -15.19
C LEU A 149 6.46 -4.90 -14.83
N LYS A 150 5.40 -5.60 -15.26
CA LYS A 150 4.00 -5.26 -14.93
C LYS A 150 3.59 -5.68 -13.52
N PHE A 151 4.29 -6.64 -12.93
CA PHE A 151 4.02 -7.19 -11.60
C PHE A 151 4.90 -6.55 -10.51
N ARG A 152 5.43 -5.35 -10.76
CA ARG A 152 6.12 -4.55 -9.75
C ARG A 152 5.12 -3.73 -8.93
N LEU A 153 5.35 -3.66 -7.63
CA LEU A 153 4.66 -2.71 -6.76
C LEU A 153 4.88 -1.27 -7.26
N SER A 154 3.79 -0.52 -7.40
CA SER A 154 3.85 0.89 -7.75
C SER A 154 4.39 1.69 -6.56
N LYS A 155 5.51 2.39 -6.77
CA LYS A 155 6.11 3.27 -5.76
C LYS A 155 5.23 4.48 -5.41
N LYS A 156 4.23 4.80 -6.25
CA LYS A 156 3.34 5.97 -6.05
C LYS A 156 2.17 5.69 -5.09
N ASN A 157 1.77 4.43 -4.93
CA ASN A 157 0.54 4.04 -4.21
C ASN A 157 0.84 3.13 -3.01
N SER A 158 2.02 3.25 -2.41
CA SER A 158 2.55 2.24 -1.48
C SER A 158 2.12 2.39 -0.03
N CYS A 159 1.44 3.49 0.30
CA CYS A 159 0.87 3.74 1.62
C CYS A 159 -0.57 4.23 1.44
N ARG A 160 -1.51 3.61 2.16
CA ARG A 160 -2.92 3.96 2.09
C ARG A 160 -3.45 4.26 3.49
N PHE A 161 -4.31 5.28 3.55
CA PHE A 161 -5.19 5.56 4.67
C PHE A 161 -6.51 4.86 4.35
N PRO A 162 -6.83 3.70 4.95
CA PRO A 162 -8.18 3.21 4.91
C PRO A 162 -9.05 4.24 5.65
N GLN A 163 -10.04 4.77 4.96
CA GLN A 163 -11.03 5.65 5.58
C GLN A 163 -11.82 4.79 6.57
N PHE A 164 -11.87 5.21 7.84
CA PHE A 164 -12.78 4.60 8.81
C PHE A 164 -14.21 4.95 8.39
N GLU A 165 -15.01 3.94 8.09
CA GLU A 165 -16.45 4.04 8.33
C GLU A 165 -16.61 3.90 9.84
N GLU A 166 -17.10 4.96 10.49
CA GLU A 166 -17.46 4.95 11.91
C GLU A 166 -18.42 3.76 12.17
N LEU A 167 -18.13 2.98 13.21
CA LEU A 167 -19.04 1.94 13.74
C LEU A 167 -20.01 2.55 14.74
#